data_AF-A0AAD5VBW0-F1
#
_entry.id   AF-A0AAD5VBW0-F1
#
_cell.length_a   1.000
_cell.length_b   1.000
_cell.length_c   1.000
_cell.angle_alpha   90.00
_cell.angle_beta   90.00
_cell.angle_gamma   90.00
#
_symmetry.space_group_name_H-M   'P 1'
#
loop_
_entity.id
_entity.type
_entity.pdbx_description
1 polymer ?
#
loop_
_entity_poly.entity_id
_entity_poly.type
_entity_poly.pdbx_seq_one_letter_code
_entity_poly.pdbx_strand_id
1 'polypeptide(L)'
;MVDWNSPNELQNDATVGVRLIHVLAGVYFWEFVISLHFEWSYIRGTRKLHWPLIPYFLGRYSALGGLIGSVHWNVTVITSSHSSSCRRINCQALMLFLSMCGSLMVGCSTATLALRTMAIWSMSWKCVVPLVVLILGHWAVLIQDVVVSGGEPIANDACVTTLGTSQQLMGTFIYSIGLDFIVMVLSAYKLLVQAHDFPRSRLVRLIFQDGLIYFIIVFLVNLPAAVVSSLDLNSIMNIIFALPACVCSVIASGRAVRRLTRFAESSPPVHFIPTNPGHSAVVFRNVTVTSSVDDETRGESLS
;
A
#
# COMPACT_ATOMS: atom_id res chain seq x y z
N MET A 1 -23.10 -24.54 18.72
CA MET A 1 -21.85 -23.82 18.37
C MET A 1 -21.36 -24.42 17.06
N VAL A 2 -21.05 -23.61 16.06
CA VAL A 2 -20.57 -24.12 14.76
C VAL A 2 -19.16 -24.69 14.95
N ASP A 3 -18.89 -25.87 14.39
CA ASP A 3 -17.56 -26.47 14.41
C ASP A 3 -16.74 -25.98 13.20
N TRP A 4 -15.92 -24.96 13.45
CA TRP A 4 -15.02 -24.32 12.46
C TRP A 4 -13.89 -25.24 11.97
N ASN A 5 -13.67 -26.37 12.64
CA ASN A 5 -12.67 -27.38 12.25
C ASN A 5 -13.30 -28.57 11.50
N SER A 6 -14.61 -28.53 11.23
CA SER A 6 -15.24 -29.59 10.44
C SER A 6 -14.75 -29.55 8.98
N PRO A 7 -14.54 -30.72 8.33
CA PRO A 7 -13.91 -30.78 7.00
C PRO A 7 -14.73 -30.06 5.91
N ASN A 8 -16.06 -30.01 6.07
CA ASN A 8 -16.95 -29.29 5.17
C ASN A 8 -16.74 -27.76 5.25
N GLU A 9 -16.56 -27.21 6.46
CA GLU A 9 -16.29 -25.78 6.64
C GLU A 9 -14.89 -25.42 6.12
N LEU A 10 -13.87 -26.24 6.38
CA LEU A 10 -12.53 -26.04 5.80
C LEU A 10 -12.56 -25.94 4.27
N GLN A 11 -13.30 -26.83 3.61
CA GLN A 11 -13.39 -26.86 2.15
C GLN A 11 -14.16 -25.64 1.61
N ASN A 12 -15.22 -25.23 2.32
CA ASN A 12 -15.98 -24.04 1.97
C ASN A 12 -15.11 -22.78 2.11
N ASP A 13 -14.42 -22.61 3.23
CA ASP A 13 -13.51 -21.49 3.50
C ASP A 13 -12.36 -21.42 2.49
N ALA A 14 -11.76 -22.57 2.15
CA ALA A 14 -10.74 -22.64 1.10
C ALA A 14 -11.29 -22.17 -0.26
N THR A 15 -12.50 -22.61 -0.62
CA THR A 15 -13.16 -22.22 -1.88
C THR A 15 -13.44 -20.72 -1.93
N VAL A 16 -13.93 -20.15 -0.82
CA VAL A 16 -14.16 -18.71 -0.68
C VAL A 16 -12.84 -17.94 -0.80
N GLY A 17 -11.78 -18.42 -0.13
CA GLY A 17 -10.45 -17.83 -0.21
C GLY A 17 -9.89 -17.79 -1.64
N VAL A 18 -10.01 -18.90 -2.39
CA VAL A 18 -9.59 -18.95 -3.80
C VAL A 18 -10.36 -17.92 -4.64
N ARG A 19 -11.68 -17.84 -4.49
CA ARG A 19 -12.51 -16.86 -5.22
C ARG A 19 -12.11 -15.43 -4.88
N LEU A 20 -11.86 -15.16 -3.60
CA LEU A 20 -11.44 -13.85 -3.11
C LEU A 20 -10.09 -13.43 -3.72
N ILE A 21 -9.11 -14.33 -3.76
CA ILE A 21 -7.80 -14.09 -4.40
C ILE A 21 -7.98 -13.63 -5.86
N HIS A 22 -8.83 -14.30 -6.64
CA HIS A 22 -9.06 -13.95 -8.04
C HIS A 22 -9.73 -12.59 -8.21
N VAL A 23 -10.70 -12.27 -7.35
CA VAL A 23 -11.34 -10.95 -7.34
C VAL A 23 -10.33 -9.86 -7.01
N LEU A 24 -9.52 -10.06 -5.96
CA LEU A 24 -8.46 -9.12 -5.57
C LEU A 24 -7.41 -8.95 -6.66
N ALA A 25 -7.02 -10.04 -7.33
CA ALA A 25 -6.12 -9.99 -8.47
C ALA A 25 -6.70 -9.10 -9.58
N GLY A 26 -7.96 -9.32 -9.98
CA GLY A 26 -8.63 -8.49 -10.99
C GLY A 26 -8.67 -7.01 -10.62
N VAL A 27 -9.07 -6.69 -9.37
CA VAL A 27 -9.10 -5.30 -8.87
C VAL A 27 -7.71 -4.67 -8.87
N TYR A 28 -6.70 -5.40 -8.42
CA TYR A 28 -5.33 -4.89 -8.39
C TYR A 28 -4.73 -4.74 -9.78
N PHE A 29 -4.98 -5.66 -10.71
CA PHE A 29 -4.58 -5.54 -12.11
C PHE A 29 -5.20 -4.30 -12.76
N TRP A 30 -6.49 -4.06 -12.52
CA TRP A 30 -7.15 -2.84 -12.96
C TRP A 30 -6.43 -1.59 -12.42
N GLU A 31 -6.15 -1.55 -11.12
CA GLU A 31 -5.39 -0.45 -10.50
C GLU A 31 -3.99 -0.30 -11.14
N PHE A 32 -3.30 -1.42 -11.34
CA PHE A 32 -1.96 -1.45 -11.89
C PHE A 32 -1.93 -0.80 -13.28
N VAL A 33 -2.85 -1.19 -14.17
CA VAL A 33 -2.96 -0.68 -15.55
C VAL A 33 -3.27 0.82 -15.58
N ILE A 34 -4.26 1.30 -14.81
CA ILE A 34 -4.63 2.73 -14.82
C ILE A 34 -3.52 3.63 -14.26
N SER A 35 -2.64 3.09 -13.43
CA SER A 35 -1.51 3.82 -12.88
C SER A 35 -0.33 3.91 -13.84
N LEU A 36 -0.24 3.01 -14.81
CA LEU A 36 1.01 2.68 -15.50
C LEU A 36 1.57 3.89 -16.26
N HIS A 37 0.69 4.78 -16.70
CA HIS A 37 1.05 6.07 -17.28
C HIS A 37 1.96 6.92 -16.37
N PHE A 38 1.68 6.92 -15.06
CA PHE A 38 2.50 7.63 -14.07
C PHE A 38 3.90 7.01 -13.97
N GLU A 39 4.01 5.68 -13.97
CA GLU A 39 5.31 5.00 -13.83
C GLU A 39 6.16 5.09 -15.10
N TRP A 40 5.50 5.02 -16.25
CA TRP A 40 6.14 5.18 -17.55
C TRP A 40 6.89 6.50 -17.68
N SER A 41 6.41 7.55 -17.00
CA SER A 41 7.10 8.84 -16.94
C SER A 41 8.43 8.79 -16.17
N TYR A 42 8.57 7.93 -15.15
CA TYR A 42 9.84 7.71 -14.45
C TYR A 42 10.80 6.85 -15.26
N ILE A 43 10.29 5.81 -15.93
CA ILE A 43 11.09 4.93 -16.79
C ILE A 43 11.66 5.70 -17.99
N ARG A 44 10.87 6.57 -18.61
CA ARG A 44 11.33 7.45 -19.71
C ARG A 44 12.29 8.55 -19.26
N GLY A 45 12.65 8.62 -17.98
CA GLY A 45 13.57 9.62 -17.45
C GLY A 45 13.00 11.04 -17.44
N THR A 46 11.70 11.21 -17.73
CA THR A 46 11.05 12.53 -17.67
C THR A 46 10.92 13.04 -16.23
N ARG A 47 11.09 12.17 -15.24
CA ARG A 47 11.00 12.47 -13.81
C ARG A 47 12.18 11.87 -13.03
N LYS A 48 12.66 12.60 -12.02
CA LYS A 48 13.71 12.13 -11.11
C LYS A 48 13.14 11.23 -10.02
N LEU A 49 13.76 10.07 -9.81
CA LEU A 49 13.44 9.18 -8.69
C LEU A 49 13.95 9.80 -7.39
N HIS A 50 13.02 10.05 -6.46
CA HIS A 50 13.36 10.48 -5.11
C HIS A 50 13.29 9.28 -4.17
N TRP A 51 14.18 9.21 -3.18
CA TRP A 51 14.27 8.10 -2.24
C TRP A 51 12.93 7.69 -1.57
N PRO A 52 12.01 8.62 -1.23
CA PRO A 52 10.70 8.26 -0.66
C PRO A 52 9.78 7.46 -1.61
N LEU A 53 10.07 7.40 -2.93
CA LEU A 53 9.31 6.58 -3.88
C LEU A 53 9.77 5.12 -3.91
N ILE A 54 10.90 4.77 -3.31
CA ILE A 54 11.40 3.39 -3.29
C ILE A 54 10.40 2.42 -2.63
N PRO A 55 9.90 2.67 -1.40
CA PRO A 55 8.90 1.76 -0.80
C PRO A 55 7.60 1.72 -1.62
N TYR A 56 7.21 2.83 -2.27
CA TYR A 56 6.06 2.86 -3.16
C TYR A 56 6.20 1.86 -4.31
N PHE A 57 7.33 1.88 -5.04
CA PHE A 57 7.55 0.96 -6.15
C PHE A 57 7.71 -0.48 -5.64
N LEU A 58 8.44 -0.68 -4.55
CA LEU A 58 8.69 -2.00 -4.00
C LEU A 58 7.40 -2.71 -3.57
N GLY A 59 6.53 -2.03 -2.81
CA GLY A 59 5.24 -2.58 -2.38
C GLY A 59 4.28 -2.86 -3.54
N ARG A 60 4.38 -2.06 -4.60
CA ARG A 60 3.53 -2.19 -5.79
C ARG A 60 3.94 -3.37 -6.67
N TYR A 61 5.23 -3.55 -6.91
CA TYR A 61 5.73 -4.70 -7.66
C TYR A 61 5.65 -5.99 -6.85
N SER A 62 5.82 -5.95 -5.53
CA SER A 62 5.60 -7.11 -4.67
C SER A 62 4.13 -7.55 -4.66
N ALA A 63 3.17 -6.61 -4.65
CA ALA A 63 1.75 -6.94 -4.80
C ALA A 63 1.43 -7.59 -6.13
N LEU A 64 2.01 -7.11 -7.24
CA LEU A 64 1.82 -7.71 -8.56
C LEU A 64 2.41 -9.13 -8.62
N GLY A 65 3.65 -9.31 -8.16
CA GLY A 65 4.31 -10.61 -8.10
C GLY A 65 3.57 -11.60 -7.19
N GLY A 66 3.15 -11.15 -6.01
CA GLY A 66 2.39 -11.94 -5.05
C GLY A 66 1.06 -12.42 -5.62
N LEU A 67 0.26 -11.54 -6.22
CA LEU A 67 -1.04 -11.92 -6.79
C LEU A 67 -0.91 -12.83 -8.01
N ILE A 68 0.07 -12.61 -8.88
CA ILE A 68 0.39 -13.55 -9.98
C ILE A 68 0.77 -14.92 -9.42
N GLY A 69 1.62 -14.95 -8.40
CA GLY A 69 2.01 -16.17 -7.70
C GLY A 69 0.81 -16.90 -7.08
N SER A 70 -0.10 -16.18 -6.42
CA SER A 70 -1.28 -16.76 -5.79
C SER A 70 -2.29 -17.31 -6.81
N VAL A 71 -2.47 -16.63 -7.94
CA VAL A 71 -3.32 -17.14 -9.04
C VAL A 71 -2.68 -18.36 -9.69
N HIS A 72 -1.37 -18.33 -9.94
CA HIS A 72 -0.64 -19.46 -10.51
C HIS A 72 -0.66 -20.70 -9.60
N TRP A 73 -0.55 -20.49 -8.27
CA TRP A 73 -0.71 -21.53 -7.27
C TRP A 73 -2.07 -22.22 -7.39
N ASN A 74 -3.16 -21.46 -7.39
CA ASN A 74 -4.52 -22.01 -7.49
C ASN A 74 -4.72 -22.81 -8.77
N VAL A 75 -4.26 -22.30 -9.92
CA VAL A 75 -4.37 -23.00 -11.21
C VAL A 75 -3.54 -24.29 -11.21
N THR A 76 -2.33 -24.26 -10.64
CA THR A 76 -1.43 -25.43 -10.62
C THR A 76 -1.97 -26.54 -9.72
N VAL A 77 -2.47 -26.20 -8.52
CA VAL A 77 -3.06 -27.19 -7.59
C VAL A 77 -4.28 -27.87 -8.20
N ILE A 78 -5.13 -27.12 -8.91
CA ILE A 78 -6.30 -27.69 -9.60
C ILE A 78 -5.84 -28.63 -10.73
N THR A 79 -4.82 -28.23 -11.50
CA THR A 79 -4.35 -28.99 -12.67
C THR A 79 -3.52 -30.23 -12.28
N SER A 80 -2.82 -30.21 -11.14
CA SER A 80 -2.02 -31.36 -10.66
C SER A 80 -2.86 -32.51 -10.13
N SER A 81 -4.15 -32.31 -9.88
CA SER A 81 -5.08 -33.40 -9.52
C SER A 81 -5.41 -34.35 -10.69
N HIS A 82 -5.09 -33.99 -11.94
CA HIS A 82 -5.57 -34.71 -13.13
C HIS A 82 -4.48 -35.15 -14.13
N SER A 83 -3.20 -34.82 -13.94
CA SER A 83 -2.18 -35.13 -14.94
C SER A 83 -0.86 -35.60 -14.33
N SER A 84 -0.54 -36.87 -14.57
CA SER A 84 0.69 -37.59 -14.21
C SER A 84 1.96 -37.12 -14.96
N SER A 85 2.01 -35.86 -15.41
CA SER A 85 3.16 -35.26 -16.11
C SER A 85 3.51 -33.85 -15.62
N CYS A 86 3.11 -33.50 -14.40
CA CYS A 86 3.41 -32.19 -13.79
C CYS A 86 4.91 -31.97 -13.59
N ARG A 87 5.43 -30.93 -14.26
CA ARG A 87 6.67 -30.23 -13.88
C ARG A 87 6.62 -29.92 -12.39
N ARG A 88 7.52 -30.52 -11.58
CA ARG A 88 7.59 -30.30 -10.13
C ARG A 88 7.88 -28.82 -9.85
N ILE A 89 6.85 -28.05 -9.51
CA ILE A 89 7.06 -26.72 -8.93
C ILE A 89 7.46 -26.96 -7.48
N ASN A 90 8.58 -26.35 -7.06
CA ASN A 90 9.00 -26.38 -5.66
C ASN A 90 8.00 -25.58 -4.83
N CYS A 91 7.04 -26.29 -4.26
CA CYS A 91 6.00 -25.79 -3.38
C CYS A 91 6.52 -24.85 -2.29
N GLN A 92 7.62 -25.25 -1.64
CA GLN A 92 8.29 -24.46 -0.62
C GLN A 92 8.82 -23.12 -1.16
N ALA A 93 9.38 -23.11 -2.37
CA ALA A 93 9.90 -21.89 -2.98
C ALA A 93 8.78 -20.89 -3.32
N LEU A 94 7.63 -21.40 -3.79
CA LEU A 94 6.47 -20.57 -4.09
C LEU A 94 5.83 -19.99 -2.83
N MET A 95 5.69 -20.80 -1.76
CA MET A 95 5.20 -20.31 -0.47
C MET A 95 6.13 -19.26 0.12
N LEU A 96 7.45 -19.50 0.11
CA LEU A 96 8.44 -18.52 0.55
C LEU A 96 8.33 -17.22 -0.25
N PHE A 97 8.18 -17.33 -1.58
CA PHE A 97 7.99 -16.18 -2.45
C PHE A 97 6.71 -15.39 -2.12
N LEU A 98 5.59 -16.08 -1.86
CA LEU A 98 4.33 -15.45 -1.49
C LEU A 98 4.41 -14.77 -0.13
N SER A 99 5.04 -15.39 0.87
CA SER A 99 5.29 -14.79 2.18
C SER A 99 6.19 -13.55 2.05
N MET A 100 7.27 -13.61 1.26
CA MET A 100 8.12 -12.45 0.97
C MET A 100 7.31 -11.31 0.33
N CYS A 101 6.48 -11.62 -0.67
CA CYS A 101 5.65 -10.62 -1.33
C CYS A 101 4.65 -9.98 -0.35
N GLY A 102 3.96 -10.79 0.46
CA GLY A 102 3.01 -10.32 1.47
C GLY A 102 3.67 -9.41 2.49
N SER A 103 4.81 -9.81 3.05
CA SER A 103 5.59 -9.00 3.99
C SER A 103 6.07 -7.69 3.37
N LEU A 104 6.55 -7.73 2.12
CA LEU A 104 6.93 -6.53 1.38
C LEU A 104 5.74 -5.60 1.14
N MET A 105 4.56 -6.11 0.81
CA MET A 105 3.35 -5.28 0.60
C MET A 105 3.00 -4.49 1.86
N VAL A 106 2.92 -5.18 3.01
CA VAL A 106 2.56 -4.55 4.30
C VAL A 106 3.64 -3.56 4.72
N GLY A 107 4.90 -4.00 4.80
CA GLY A 107 6.01 -3.16 5.24
C GLY A 107 6.21 -1.93 4.37
N CYS A 108 6.09 -2.06 3.04
CA CYS A 108 6.22 -0.93 2.13
C CYS A 108 5.04 0.05 2.22
N SER A 109 3.82 -0.46 2.40
CA SER A 109 2.63 0.39 2.59
C SER A 109 2.76 1.23 3.86
N THR A 110 3.09 0.59 4.99
CA THR A 110 3.28 1.26 6.27
C THR A 110 4.45 2.25 6.22
N ALA A 111 5.59 1.87 5.62
CA ALA A 111 6.72 2.78 5.43
C ALA A 111 6.35 4.02 4.59
N THR A 112 5.55 3.84 3.54
CA THR A 112 5.08 4.95 2.68
C THR A 112 4.21 5.94 3.45
N LEU A 113 3.28 5.43 4.26
CA LEU A 113 2.42 6.25 5.14
C LEU A 113 3.24 6.94 6.24
N ALA A 114 4.22 6.24 6.81
CA ALA A 114 5.11 6.79 7.83
C ALA A 114 6.01 7.91 7.28
N LEU A 115 6.59 7.74 6.09
CA LEU A 115 7.38 8.80 5.42
C LEU A 115 6.55 10.06 5.19
N ARG A 116 5.29 9.91 4.79
CA ARG A 116 4.36 11.04 4.67
C ARG A 116 4.14 11.74 6.02
N THR A 117 4.01 10.97 7.09
CA THR A 117 3.88 11.51 8.45
C THR A 117 5.14 12.30 8.84
N MET A 118 6.34 11.77 8.58
CA MET A 118 7.59 12.48 8.83
C MET A 118 7.64 13.83 8.07
N ALA A 119 7.17 13.85 6.82
CA ALA A 119 7.10 15.07 6.02
C ALA A 119 6.11 16.10 6.60
N ILE A 120 4.94 15.67 7.08
CA ILE A 120 3.96 16.56 7.74
C ILE A 120 4.56 17.21 9.00
N TRP A 121 5.40 16.47 9.72
CA TRP A 121 6.13 16.95 10.90
C TRP A 121 7.42 17.72 10.56
N SER A 122 7.58 18.14 9.30
CA SER A 122 8.74 18.90 8.81
C SER A 122 10.08 18.24 9.16
N MET A 123 10.13 16.90 9.18
CA MET A 123 11.31 16.11 9.53
C MET A 123 11.88 16.43 10.93
N SER A 124 11.04 16.85 11.87
CA SER A 124 11.48 17.09 13.25
C SER A 124 12.00 15.80 13.89
N TRP A 125 13.22 15.86 14.45
CA TRP A 125 13.91 14.69 15.02
C TRP A 125 13.09 13.97 16.09
N LYS A 126 12.28 14.71 16.85
CA LYS A 126 11.40 14.16 17.89
C LYS A 126 10.35 13.17 17.36
N CYS A 127 9.92 13.31 16.11
CA CYS A 127 8.97 12.39 15.48
C CYS A 127 9.65 11.39 14.54
N VAL A 128 10.73 11.80 13.87
CA VAL A 128 11.44 10.94 12.92
C VAL A 128 12.12 9.77 13.62
N VAL A 129 12.88 10.03 14.69
CA VAL A 129 13.62 8.98 15.41
C VAL A 129 12.70 7.86 15.92
N PRO A 130 11.63 8.13 16.69
CA PRO A 130 10.77 7.05 17.17
C PRO A 130 10.07 6.32 16.02
N LEU A 131 9.67 7.04 14.97
CA LEU A 131 8.98 6.41 13.84
C LEU A 131 9.91 5.50 13.03
N VAL A 132 11.17 5.89 12.83
CA VAL A 132 12.18 5.04 12.20
C VAL A 132 12.44 3.79 13.04
N VAL A 133 12.56 3.91 14.36
CA VAL A 133 12.75 2.75 15.25
C VAL A 133 11.56 1.79 15.15
N LEU A 134 10.32 2.29 15.13
CA LEU A 134 9.13 1.46 14.96
C LEU A 134 9.07 0.79 13.58
N ILE A 135 9.45 1.49 12.51
CA ILE A 135 9.51 0.88 11.17
C ILE A 135 10.57 -0.23 11.13
N LEU A 136 11.75 -0.02 11.72
CA LEU A 136 12.78 -1.06 11.79
C LEU A 136 12.32 -2.28 12.59
N GLY A 137 11.63 -2.05 13.71
CA GLY A 137 10.99 -3.13 14.48
C GLY A 137 9.95 -3.88 13.66
N HIS A 138 9.13 -3.17 12.87
CA HIS A 138 8.15 -3.77 11.97
C HIS A 138 8.81 -4.70 10.96
N TRP A 139 9.85 -4.24 10.28
CA TRP A 139 10.60 -5.04 9.31
C TRP A 139 11.26 -6.26 9.95
N ALA A 140 11.76 -6.15 11.18
CA ALA A 140 12.32 -7.29 11.90
C ALA A 140 11.27 -8.40 12.12
N VAL A 141 10.07 -8.02 12.56
CA VAL A 141 8.95 -8.97 12.75
C VAL A 141 8.50 -9.58 11.41
N LEU A 142 8.41 -8.77 10.35
CA LEU A 142 8.06 -9.27 9.02
C LEU A 142 9.10 -10.24 8.44
N ILE A 143 10.40 -10.00 8.67
CA ILE A 143 11.45 -10.92 8.23
C ILE A 143 11.39 -12.23 9.01
N GLN A 144 11.14 -12.16 10.33
CA GLN A 144 10.96 -13.34 11.16
C GLN A 144 9.80 -14.22 10.66
N ASP A 145 8.67 -13.60 10.31
CA ASP A 145 7.50 -14.29 9.75
C ASP A 145 7.85 -15.08 8.48
N VAL A 146 8.66 -14.50 7.59
CA VAL A 146 9.06 -15.18 6.36
C VAL A 146 10.07 -16.31 6.61
N VAL A 147 11.01 -16.14 7.55
CA VAL A 147 11.96 -17.20 7.90
C VAL A 147 11.23 -18.42 8.47
N VAL A 148 10.22 -18.20 9.32
CA VAL A 148 9.39 -19.29 9.84
C VAL A 148 8.58 -19.96 8.74
N SER A 149 8.02 -19.17 7.80
CA SER A 149 7.30 -19.68 6.64
C SER A 149 8.17 -20.55 5.71
N GLY A 150 9.51 -20.47 5.82
CA GLY A 150 10.45 -21.30 5.06
C GLY A 150 10.83 -22.63 5.73
N GLY A 151 10.31 -22.92 6.94
CA GLY A 151 10.62 -24.11 7.74
C GLY A 151 10.17 -25.45 7.14
N GLU A 152 10.73 -26.55 7.64
CA GLU A 152 10.79 -27.88 7.01
C GLU A 152 9.46 -28.41 6.44
N PRO A 153 9.50 -29.03 5.24
CA PRO A 153 8.33 -29.69 4.65
C PRO A 153 7.91 -30.87 5.51
N ILE A 154 6.62 -30.93 5.84
CA ILE A 154 6.03 -32.11 6.48
C ILE A 154 6.16 -33.26 5.47
N ALA A 155 6.89 -34.30 5.85
CA ALA A 155 7.16 -35.45 5.01
C ALA A 155 5.87 -36.24 4.76
N ASN A 156 5.06 -35.87 3.75
CA ASN A 156 3.91 -36.64 3.25
C ASN A 156 3.28 -36.02 1.97
N ASP A 157 4.03 -35.76 0.88
CA ASP A 157 3.51 -35.43 -0.49
C ASP A 157 2.41 -34.35 -0.64
N ALA A 158 2.01 -33.70 0.45
CA ALA A 158 0.98 -32.71 0.57
C ALA A 158 1.69 -31.40 0.85
N CYS A 159 1.48 -30.45 -0.03
CA CYS A 159 2.06 -29.12 0.06
C CYS A 159 1.34 -28.31 1.14
N VAL A 160 1.61 -28.66 2.40
CA VAL A 160 1.13 -27.95 3.58
C VAL A 160 2.37 -27.57 4.35
N THR A 161 2.77 -26.30 4.25
CA THR A 161 3.81 -25.75 5.13
C THR A 161 3.23 -25.60 6.53
N THR A 162 4.03 -25.79 7.56
CA THR A 162 3.71 -25.29 8.89
C THR A 162 3.65 -23.76 8.82
N LEU A 163 2.45 -23.21 8.62
CA LEU A 163 2.23 -21.80 8.87
C LEU A 163 2.70 -21.51 10.31
N GLY A 164 3.35 -20.37 10.52
CA GLY A 164 3.90 -20.00 11.83
C GLY A 164 2.88 -20.25 12.95
N THR A 165 3.35 -20.53 14.16
CA THR A 165 2.45 -20.77 15.29
C THR A 165 1.47 -19.60 15.42
N SER A 166 0.19 -19.85 15.75
CA SER A 166 -0.85 -18.81 15.81
C SER A 166 -0.43 -17.57 16.61
N GLN A 167 0.44 -17.76 17.61
CA GLN A 167 1.04 -16.69 18.41
C GLN A 167 1.95 -15.72 17.62
N GLN A 168 2.74 -16.22 16.65
CA GLN A 168 3.62 -15.40 15.83
C GLN A 168 2.83 -14.55 14.84
N LEU A 169 1.87 -15.17 14.15
CA LEU A 169 0.96 -14.47 13.23
C LEU A 169 0.19 -13.35 13.94
N MET A 170 -0.39 -13.66 15.11
CA MET A 170 -1.09 -12.68 15.93
C MET A 170 -0.18 -11.50 16.33
N GLY A 171 1.06 -11.77 16.73
CA GLY A 171 2.05 -10.74 17.07
C GLY A 171 2.33 -9.79 15.90
N THR A 172 2.52 -10.35 14.70
CA THR A 172 2.76 -9.56 13.47
C THR A 172 1.59 -8.66 13.11
N PHE A 173 0.35 -9.16 13.22
CA PHE A 173 -0.86 -8.36 12.94
C PHE A 173 -1.05 -7.23 13.95
N ILE A 174 -0.92 -7.52 15.24
CA ILE A 174 -1.07 -6.51 16.30
C ILE A 174 -0.02 -5.42 16.14
N TYR A 175 1.23 -5.79 15.86
CA TYR A 175 2.30 -4.83 15.63
C TYR A 175 2.00 -3.92 14.43
N SER A 176 1.59 -4.52 13.30
CA SER A 176 1.30 -3.79 12.07
C SER A 176 0.17 -2.77 12.25
N ILE A 177 -0.92 -3.18 12.90
CA ILE A 177 -2.07 -2.30 13.17
C ILE A 177 -1.72 -1.22 14.18
N GLY A 178 -0.96 -1.57 15.22
CA GLY A 178 -0.47 -0.60 16.19
C GLY A 178 0.35 0.50 15.53
N LEU A 179 1.25 0.12 14.62
CA LEU A 179 2.06 1.07 13.86
C LEU A 179 1.22 1.94 12.92
N ASP A 180 0.30 1.35 12.15
CA ASP A 180 -0.60 2.10 11.27
C ASP A 180 -1.48 3.08 12.07
N PHE A 181 -1.96 2.67 13.25
CA PHE A 181 -2.73 3.51 14.15
C PHE A 181 -1.91 4.69 14.70
N ILE A 182 -0.68 4.44 15.16
CA ILE A 182 0.24 5.49 15.63
C ILE A 182 0.50 6.51 14.51
N VAL A 183 0.81 6.02 13.31
CA VAL A 183 1.05 6.85 12.11
C VAL A 183 -0.18 7.68 11.76
N MET A 184 -1.37 7.08 11.79
CA MET A 184 -2.65 7.76 11.55
C MET A 184 -2.91 8.86 12.60
N VAL A 185 -2.75 8.55 13.90
CA VAL A 185 -2.97 9.51 14.99
C VAL A 185 -1.99 10.68 14.93
N LEU A 186 -0.70 10.41 14.70
CA LEU A 186 0.31 11.47 14.55
C LEU A 186 0.03 12.38 13.35
N SER A 187 -0.43 11.80 12.24
CA SER A 187 -0.86 12.56 11.07
C SER A 187 -2.11 13.40 11.35
N ALA A 188 -3.13 12.81 11.97
CA ALA A 188 -4.38 13.49 12.31
C ALA A 188 -4.14 14.65 13.29
N TYR A 189 -3.40 14.40 14.37
CA TYR A 189 -3.10 15.39 15.40
C TYR A 189 -2.41 16.63 14.82
N LYS A 190 -1.33 16.43 14.04
CA LYS A 190 -0.58 17.54 13.46
C LYS A 190 -1.44 18.35 12.48
N LEU A 191 -2.28 17.66 11.71
CA LEU A 191 -3.19 18.29 10.76
C LEU A 191 -4.26 19.12 11.47
N LEU A 192 -4.84 18.62 12.56
CA LEU A 192 -5.84 19.34 13.35
C LEU A 192 -5.25 20.56 14.07
N VAL A 193 -4.03 20.45 14.61
CA VAL A 193 -3.34 21.58 15.26
C VAL A 193 -2.96 22.65 14.22
N GLN A 194 -2.37 22.27 13.08
CA GLN A 194 -2.04 23.25 12.02
C GLN A 194 -3.26 23.85 11.32
N ALA A 195 -4.40 23.16 11.33
CA ALA A 195 -5.66 23.68 10.82
C ALA A 195 -6.18 24.89 11.60
N HIS A 196 -5.73 25.07 12.85
CA HIS A 196 -6.06 26.20 13.69
C HIS A 196 -5.11 27.40 13.47
N ASP A 197 -3.81 27.15 13.26
CA ASP A 197 -2.78 28.20 13.32
C ASP A 197 -2.36 28.82 11.97
N PHE A 198 -2.74 28.24 10.82
CA PHE A 198 -2.29 28.74 9.50
C PHE A 198 -3.43 28.93 8.49
N PRO A 199 -3.64 30.15 7.95
CA PRO A 199 -4.36 30.38 6.70
C PRO A 199 -3.49 30.04 5.47
N ARG A 200 -2.69 28.97 5.54
CA ARG A 200 -2.05 28.43 4.33
C ARG A 200 -3.15 27.93 3.41
N SER A 201 -3.10 28.36 2.14
CA SER A 201 -3.99 28.02 1.03
C SER A 201 -4.94 26.86 1.34
N ARG A 202 -6.26 27.14 1.34
CA ARG A 202 -7.35 26.17 1.53
C ARG A 202 -7.12 24.85 0.78
N LEU A 203 -6.43 24.93 -0.37
CA LEU A 203 -6.03 23.81 -1.20
C LEU A 203 -5.04 22.85 -0.52
N VAL A 204 -4.00 23.35 0.15
CA VAL A 204 -3.01 22.53 0.86
C VAL A 204 -3.67 21.78 2.02
N ARG A 205 -4.53 22.47 2.79
CA ARG A 205 -5.31 21.86 3.86
C ARG A 205 -6.24 20.75 3.33
N LEU A 206 -6.93 20.99 2.22
CA LEU A 206 -7.81 20.00 1.59
C LEU A 206 -7.05 18.74 1.15
N ILE A 207 -5.83 18.89 0.60
CA ILE A 207 -5.03 17.75 0.13
C ILE A 207 -4.45 16.92 1.28
N PHE A 208 -4.10 17.56 2.40
CA PHE A 208 -3.66 16.84 3.59
C PHE A 208 -4.84 16.18 4.33
N GLN A 209 -6.01 16.82 4.34
CA GLN A 209 -7.24 16.23 4.85
C GLN A 209 -7.69 15.02 4.02
N ASP A 210 -7.64 15.13 2.69
CA ASP A 210 -7.88 13.99 1.83
C ASP A 210 -6.72 12.98 1.86
N GLY A 211 -5.58 13.35 2.45
CA GLY A 211 -4.53 12.42 2.78
C GLY A 211 -4.92 11.48 3.89
N LEU A 212 -5.54 12.05 4.94
CA LEU A 212 -5.98 11.34 6.14
C LEU A 212 -6.97 10.22 5.83
N ILE A 213 -7.83 10.40 4.81
CA ILE A 213 -8.80 9.37 4.43
C ILE A 213 -8.12 8.07 4.00
N TYR A 214 -6.94 8.13 3.35
CA TYR A 214 -6.19 6.94 2.97
C TYR A 214 -5.62 6.22 4.21
N PHE A 215 -5.15 6.95 5.23
CA PHE A 215 -4.72 6.34 6.49
C PHE A 215 -5.88 5.64 7.21
N ILE A 216 -7.05 6.28 7.25
CA ILE A 216 -8.26 5.70 7.85
C ILE A 216 -8.67 4.44 7.09
N ILE A 217 -8.66 4.47 5.76
CA ILE A 217 -8.98 3.29 4.94
C ILE A 217 -8.01 2.15 5.25
N VAL A 218 -6.70 2.41 5.31
CA VAL A 218 -5.71 1.38 5.66
C VAL A 218 -6.00 0.78 7.04
N PHE A 219 -6.22 1.63 8.05
CA PHE A 219 -6.55 1.15 9.39
C PHE A 219 -7.84 0.30 9.42
N LEU A 220 -8.91 0.77 8.77
CA LEU A 220 -10.20 0.07 8.75
C LEU A 220 -10.16 -1.26 8.01
N VAL A 221 -9.35 -1.41 6.97
CA VAL A 221 -9.23 -2.70 6.26
C VAL A 221 -8.35 -3.68 7.03
N ASN A 222 -7.33 -3.21 7.77
CA ASN A 222 -6.51 -4.08 8.60
C ASN A 222 -7.22 -4.56 9.88
N LEU A 223 -8.19 -3.80 10.40
CA LEU A 223 -8.91 -4.15 11.64
C LEU A 223 -9.65 -5.50 11.56
N PRO A 224 -10.46 -5.81 10.53
CA PRO A 224 -11.07 -7.13 10.36
C PRO A 224 -10.04 -8.26 10.30
N ALA A 225 -8.90 -8.04 9.64
CA ALA A 225 -7.85 -9.06 9.53
C ALA A 225 -7.30 -9.46 10.90
N ALA A 226 -7.03 -8.49 11.78
CA ALA A 226 -6.61 -8.81 13.14
C ALA A 226 -7.72 -9.40 13.99
N VAL A 227 -8.95 -8.88 13.93
CA VAL A 227 -10.05 -9.43 14.75
C VAL A 227 -10.25 -10.90 14.42
N VAL A 228 -10.32 -11.26 13.14
CA VAL A 228 -10.50 -12.65 12.72
C VAL A 228 -9.28 -13.51 13.05
N SER A 229 -8.06 -12.99 12.86
CA SER A 229 -6.84 -13.72 13.25
C SER A 229 -6.70 -13.90 14.76
N SER A 230 -7.22 -13.00 15.60
CA SER A 230 -7.18 -13.12 17.06
C SER A 230 -8.21 -14.09 17.62
N LEU A 231 -9.28 -14.38 16.86
CA LEU A 231 -10.29 -15.35 17.26
C LEU A 231 -9.82 -16.81 17.07
N ASP A 232 -8.74 -17.03 16.32
CA ASP A 232 -8.11 -18.33 16.03
C ASP A 232 -9.13 -19.45 15.73
N LEU A 233 -10.09 -19.12 14.87
CA LEU A 233 -11.22 -20.03 14.55
C LEU A 233 -10.73 -21.24 13.76
N ASN A 234 -9.85 -21.00 12.79
CA ASN A 234 -9.23 -21.98 11.89
C ASN A 234 -8.08 -21.31 11.10
N SER A 235 -7.07 -22.09 10.69
CA SER A 235 -5.90 -21.64 9.92
C SER A 235 -6.24 -20.87 8.64
N ILE A 236 -7.31 -21.25 7.93
CA ILE A 236 -7.72 -20.59 6.69
C ILE A 236 -8.33 -19.21 6.99
N MET A 237 -9.22 -19.14 7.96
CA MET A 237 -9.92 -17.91 8.34
C MET A 237 -8.98 -16.86 8.93
N ASN A 238 -7.93 -17.27 9.62
CA ASN A 238 -6.92 -16.35 10.16
C ASN A 238 -6.20 -15.54 9.06
N ILE A 239 -6.17 -16.03 7.82
CA ILE A 239 -5.40 -15.44 6.72
C ILE A 239 -6.29 -14.89 5.60
N ILE A 240 -7.55 -15.32 5.53
CA ILE A 240 -8.47 -14.93 4.44
C ILE A 240 -8.62 -13.41 4.31
N PHE A 241 -8.57 -12.68 5.42
CA PHE A 241 -8.65 -11.22 5.45
C PHE A 241 -7.29 -10.50 5.37
N ALA A 242 -6.20 -11.22 5.61
CA ALA A 242 -4.85 -10.66 5.54
C ALA A 242 -4.52 -10.20 4.11
N LEU A 243 -4.79 -11.05 3.11
CA LEU A 243 -4.50 -10.70 1.71
C LEU A 243 -5.32 -9.48 1.21
N PRO A 244 -6.65 -9.40 1.40
CA PRO A 244 -7.40 -8.18 1.13
C PRO A 244 -6.80 -6.94 1.81
N ALA A 245 -6.39 -7.06 3.08
CA ALA A 245 -5.80 -5.97 3.83
C ALA A 245 -4.48 -5.50 3.22
N CYS A 246 -3.58 -6.41 2.85
CA CYS A 246 -2.33 -6.08 2.17
C CYS A 246 -2.59 -5.35 0.84
N VAL A 247 -3.48 -5.88 0.00
CA VAL A 247 -3.79 -5.32 -1.33
C VAL A 247 -4.39 -3.92 -1.21
N CYS A 248 -5.41 -3.77 -0.36
CA CYS A 248 -6.05 -2.47 -0.12
C CYS A 248 -5.07 -1.45 0.45
N SER A 249 -4.17 -1.88 1.35
CA SER A 249 -3.16 -1.00 1.95
C SER A 249 -2.18 -0.46 0.91
N VAL A 250 -1.66 -1.33 0.02
CA VAL A 250 -0.79 -0.92 -1.10
C VAL A 250 -1.52 0.02 -2.06
N ILE A 251 -2.79 -0.25 -2.39
CA ILE A 251 -3.58 0.64 -3.26
C ILE A 251 -3.77 2.01 -2.61
N ALA A 252 -4.19 2.05 -1.34
CA ALA A 252 -4.47 3.28 -0.62
C ALA A 252 -3.21 4.14 -0.42
N SER A 253 -2.12 3.53 0.07
CA SER A 253 -0.83 4.21 0.21
C SER A 253 -0.28 4.67 -1.16
N GLY A 254 -0.45 3.86 -2.20
CA GLY A 254 -0.04 4.20 -3.56
C GLY A 254 -0.85 5.35 -4.18
N ARG A 255 -2.16 5.42 -3.93
CA ARG A 255 -3.00 6.57 -4.34
C ARG A 255 -2.64 7.83 -3.57
N ALA A 256 -2.34 7.71 -2.29
CA ALA A 256 -1.86 8.82 -1.46
C ALA A 256 -0.57 9.43 -2.02
N VAL A 257 0.40 8.60 -2.43
CA VAL A 257 1.67 9.06 -3.05
C VAL A 257 1.41 9.75 -4.40
N ARG A 258 0.72 9.08 -5.33
CA ARG A 258 0.47 9.62 -6.68
C ARG A 258 -0.25 10.97 -6.62
N ARG A 259 -1.21 11.12 -5.71
CA ARG A 259 -1.94 12.37 -5.52
C ARG A 259 -1.02 13.50 -5.03
N LEU A 260 -0.13 13.21 -4.09
CA LEU A 260 0.84 14.18 -3.60
C LEU A 260 1.80 14.62 -4.70
N THR A 261 2.30 13.68 -5.51
CA THR A 261 3.22 13.98 -6.61
C THR A 261 2.57 14.86 -7.69
N ARG A 262 1.34 14.52 -8.11
CA ARG A 262 0.60 15.34 -9.09
C ARG A 262 0.36 16.77 -8.59
N PHE A 263 0.17 16.95 -7.29
CA PHE A 263 0.02 18.28 -6.70
C PHE A 263 1.34 19.08 -6.69
N ALA A 264 2.45 18.44 -6.33
CA ALA A 264 3.77 19.07 -6.39
C ALA A 264 4.11 19.54 -7.81
N GLU A 265 3.66 18.81 -8.83
CA GLU A 265 3.83 19.16 -10.25
C GLU A 265 2.90 20.29 -10.71
N SER A 266 1.67 20.35 -10.18
CA SER A 266 0.69 21.38 -10.55
C SER A 266 0.95 22.73 -9.88
N SER A 267 1.82 22.76 -8.88
CA SER A 267 2.21 24.00 -8.19
C SER A 267 3.25 24.73 -9.05
N PRO A 268 3.03 26.00 -9.43
CA PRO A 268 4.03 26.75 -10.19
C PRO A 268 5.34 26.81 -9.41
N PRO A 269 6.50 26.71 -10.09
CA PRO A 269 7.79 26.84 -9.42
C PRO A 269 7.82 28.18 -8.69
N VAL A 270 7.99 28.14 -7.36
CA VAL A 270 8.19 29.33 -6.55
C VAL A 270 9.56 29.89 -6.92
N HIS A 271 9.61 30.77 -7.91
CA HIS A 271 10.79 31.57 -8.16
C HIS A 271 10.94 32.56 -7.01
N PHE A 272 11.96 32.33 -6.17
CA PHE A 272 12.48 33.38 -5.30
C PHE A 272 13.05 34.45 -6.21
N ILE A 273 12.32 35.54 -6.40
CA ILE A 273 12.90 36.75 -6.98
C ILE A 273 13.84 37.29 -5.90
N PRO A 274 15.16 37.41 -6.15
CA PRO A 274 16.04 38.12 -5.25
C PRO A 274 15.67 39.61 -5.32
N THR A 275 14.73 40.06 -4.51
CA THR A 275 14.54 41.49 -4.27
C THR A 275 15.64 41.96 -3.32
N ASN A 276 16.22 43.12 -3.67
CA ASN A 276 17.26 43.86 -2.94
C ASN A 276 17.18 43.76 -1.40
N PRO A 277 18.32 43.87 -0.69
CA PRO A 277 18.40 43.63 0.75
C PRO A 277 17.59 44.70 1.50
N GLY A 278 16.42 44.32 2.00
CA GLY A 278 15.61 45.23 2.82
C GLY A 278 14.25 44.69 3.23
N HIS A 279 13.51 44.00 2.35
CA HIS A 279 12.17 43.49 2.69
C HIS A 279 11.88 42.19 1.92
N SER A 280 11.79 41.06 2.63
CA SER A 280 11.34 39.79 2.05
C SER A 280 9.82 39.71 2.11
N ALA A 281 9.15 39.99 0.99
CA ALA A 281 7.73 39.69 0.81
C ALA A 281 7.58 38.46 -0.10
N VAL A 282 6.92 37.42 0.41
CA VAL A 282 6.54 36.25 -0.39
C VAL A 282 5.30 36.61 -1.20
N VAL A 283 5.48 36.94 -2.48
CA VAL A 283 4.36 37.24 -3.38
C VAL A 283 3.93 35.96 -4.11
N PHE A 284 2.75 35.44 -3.77
CA PHE A 284 2.09 34.41 -4.58
C PHE A 284 1.41 35.10 -5.77
N ARG A 285 1.93 34.92 -6.98
CA ARG A 285 1.25 35.38 -8.19
C ARG A 285 0.10 34.41 -8.51
N ASN A 286 -1.14 34.83 -8.26
CA ASN A 286 -2.31 34.14 -8.80
C ASN A 286 -2.23 34.23 -10.33
N VAL A 287 -1.94 33.11 -10.99
CA VAL A 287 -2.12 33.01 -12.44
C VAL A 287 -3.62 32.86 -12.69
N THR A 288 -4.27 33.96 -13.07
CA THR A 288 -5.57 33.92 -13.73
C THR A 288 -5.43 33.10 -15.00
N VAL A 289 -6.09 31.93 -15.03
CA VAL A 289 -6.29 31.14 -16.24
C VAL A 289 -7.17 31.97 -17.16
N THR A 290 -6.57 32.67 -18.13
CA THR A 290 -7.31 33.20 -19.27
C THR A 290 -7.66 32.02 -20.18
N SER A 291 -8.93 31.61 -20.14
CA SER A 291 -9.52 30.77 -21.17
C SER A 291 -9.42 31.48 -22.52
N SER A 292 -8.58 30.98 -23.42
CA SER A 292 -8.67 31.31 -24.84
C SER A 292 -9.92 30.63 -25.39
N VAL A 293 -10.99 31.41 -25.48
CA VAL A 293 -12.14 31.13 -26.34
C VAL A 293 -11.67 31.41 -27.76
N ASP A 294 -11.60 30.37 -28.59
CA ASP A 294 -11.36 30.51 -30.01
C ASP A 294 -12.59 31.19 -30.64
N ASP A 295 -12.41 32.46 -31.01
CA ASP A 295 -13.35 33.28 -31.77
C ASP A 295 -13.04 33.09 -33.26
N GLU A 296 -13.58 32.03 -33.86
CA GLU A 296 -13.56 31.81 -35.30
C GLU A 296 -14.99 31.95 -35.81
N THR A 297 -15.38 33.17 -36.21
CA THR A 297 -16.35 33.47 -37.29
C THR A 297 -16.75 34.96 -37.33
N ARG A 298 -16.02 35.79 -38.10
CA ARG A 298 -16.64 36.84 -38.96
C ARG A 298 -15.60 37.66 -39.74
N GLY A 299 -15.76 37.67 -41.07
CA GLY A 299 -15.63 38.90 -41.85
C GLY A 299 -14.49 38.98 -42.87
N GLU A 300 -14.63 38.30 -44.00
CA GLU A 300 -14.08 38.79 -45.26
C GLU A 300 -15.23 39.04 -46.25
N SER A 301 -15.48 40.31 -46.53
CA SER A 301 -16.25 40.80 -47.68
C SER A 301 -15.50 42.00 -48.24
N LEU A 302 -15.40 42.06 -49.57
CA LEU A 302 -14.96 43.16 -50.46
C LEU A 302 -13.55 42.98 -51.06
N SER A 303 -13.46 42.29 -52.20
CA SER A 303 -13.31 42.92 -53.53
C SER A 303 -13.52 41.88 -54.64
#